data_AF-A0A948VV88-F1
#
_entry.id   AF-A0A948VV88-F1
#
_cell.length_a   1.000
_cell.length_b   1.000
_cell.length_c   1.000
_cell.angle_alpha   90.00
_cell.angle_beta   90.00
_cell.angle_gamma   90.00
#
_symmetry.space_group_name_H-M   'P 1'
#
loop_
_entity.id
_entity.type
_entity.pdbx_description
1 polymer ?
#
loop_
_entity_poly.entity_id
_entity_poly.type
_entity_poly.pdbx_seq_one_letter_code
_entity_poly.pdbx_strand_id
1 'polypeptide(L)'
;MAFPEKKIATQALANQAMATVRTWQSGRTDGLECPICSAPGVIITDRSARPHMSWFIFNCAACGLDEALAIPSGSHATDHES
;
A
#
# COMPACT_ATOMS: atom_id res chain seq x y z
N MET A 1 -3.94 -3.04 24.24
CA MET A 1 -2.67 -2.37 23.83
C MET A 1 -2.93 -1.78 22.45
N ALA A 2 -3.05 -0.46 22.33
CA ALA A 2 -3.23 0.20 21.04
C ALA A 2 -1.84 0.34 20.41
N PHE A 3 -1.58 -0.37 19.32
CA PHE A 3 -0.38 -0.14 18.52
C PHE A 3 -0.52 1.25 17.86
N PRO A 4 0.55 2.07 17.82
CA PRO A 4 0.48 3.35 17.14
C PRO A 4 0.14 3.11 15.67
N GLU A 5 -0.95 3.70 15.20
CA GLU A 5 -1.41 3.68 13.81
C GLU A 5 -0.24 4.02 12.87
N LYS A 6 0.23 3.03 12.11
CA LYS A 6 1.31 3.20 11.14
C LYS A 6 0.73 3.64 9.81
N LYS A 7 1.36 4.65 9.21
CA LYS A 7 0.90 5.33 7.99
C LYS A 7 1.98 5.38 6.91
N ILE A 8 1.59 5.23 5.66
CA ILE A 8 2.41 5.40 4.47
C ILE A 8 2.47 6.91 4.17
N ALA A 9 3.18 7.65 5.02
CA ALA A 9 3.23 9.11 4.95
C ALA A 9 4.34 9.66 4.03
N THR A 10 5.29 8.83 3.61
CA THR A 10 6.45 9.26 2.83
C THR A 10 6.46 8.64 1.45
N GLN A 11 7.06 9.33 0.47
CA GLN A 11 7.22 8.84 -0.89
C GLN A 11 8.00 7.51 -0.95
N ALA A 12 9.00 7.33 -0.07
CA ALA A 12 9.76 6.10 0.02
C ALA A 12 8.87 4.91 0.43
N LEU A 13 8.02 5.09 1.44
CA LEU A 13 7.05 4.08 1.87
C LEU A 13 6.00 3.83 0.78
N ALA A 14 5.54 4.88 0.09
CA ALA A 14 4.60 4.73 -1.03
C ALA A 14 5.21 3.89 -2.17
N ASN A 15 6.48 4.10 -2.49
CA ASN A 15 7.19 3.31 -3.50
C ASN A 15 7.33 1.83 -3.09
N GLN A 16 7.63 1.56 -1.81
CA GLN A 16 7.67 0.20 -1.28
C GLN A 16 6.29 -0.46 -1.31
N ALA A 17 5.25 0.25 -0.86
CA ALA A 17 3.88 -0.25 -0.89
C ALA A 17 3.40 -0.55 -2.32
N MET A 18 3.74 0.30 -3.29
CA MET A 18 3.49 0.03 -4.71
C MET A 18 4.21 -1.21 -5.22
N ALA A 19 5.47 -1.44 -4.81
CA ALA A 19 6.19 -2.65 -5.16
C ALA A 19 5.48 -3.91 -4.61
N THR A 20 5.02 -3.87 -3.36
CA THR A 20 4.25 -4.96 -2.75
C THR A 20 2.93 -5.20 -3.49
N VAL A 21 2.21 -4.14 -3.88
CA VAL A 21 0.96 -4.26 -4.68
C VAL A 21 1.24 -4.87 -6.05
N ARG A 22 2.34 -4.52 -6.72
CA ARG A 22 2.72 -5.13 -8.01
C ARG A 22 3.00 -6.62 -7.87
N THR A 23 3.66 -7.04 -6.79
CA THR A 23 3.85 -8.46 -6.48
C THR A 23 2.54 -9.16 -6.17
N TRP A 24 1.63 -8.51 -5.44
CA TRP A 24 0.28 -9.02 -5.20
C TRP A 24 -0.53 -9.19 -6.49
N GLN A 25 -0.46 -8.20 -7.39
CA GLN A 25 -1.13 -8.23 -8.69
C GLN A 25 -0.59 -9.30 -9.64
N SER A 26 0.66 -9.77 -9.47
CA SER A 26 1.17 -10.91 -10.24
C SER A 26 0.61 -12.26 -9.79
N GLY A 27 -0.28 -12.27 -8.80
CA GLY A 27 -0.91 -13.47 -8.23
C GLY A 27 -0.19 -14.02 -7.00
N ARG A 28 0.96 -13.42 -6.59
CA ARG A 28 1.66 -13.81 -5.37
C ARG A 28 1.05 -13.09 -4.17
N THR A 29 0.25 -13.81 -3.40
CA THR A 29 -0.42 -13.28 -2.20
C THR A 29 0.24 -13.74 -0.90
N ASP A 30 1.07 -14.78 -0.98
CA ASP A 30 1.87 -15.34 0.09
C ASP A 30 3.22 -14.62 0.24
N GLY A 31 3.64 -14.41 1.50
CA GLY A 31 4.96 -13.86 1.81
C GLY A 31 5.16 -12.38 1.46
N LEU A 32 4.08 -11.62 1.25
CA LEU A 32 4.19 -10.17 1.05
C LEU A 32 4.72 -9.51 2.32
N GLU A 33 5.77 -8.70 2.16
CA GLU A 33 6.39 -7.96 3.26
C GLU A 33 5.68 -6.62 3.47
N CYS A 34 5.47 -6.26 4.73
CA CYS A 34 4.93 -4.96 5.09
C CYS A 34 5.94 -3.85 4.71
N PRO A 35 5.51 -2.80 3.97
CA PRO A 35 6.43 -1.72 3.56
C PRO A 35 6.96 -0.89 4.73
N ILE A 36 6.37 -0.99 5.93
CA ILE A 36 6.76 -0.19 7.10
C ILE A 36 7.73 -0.93 8.03
N CYS A 37 7.42 -2.19 8.34
CA CYS A 37 8.17 -2.98 9.32
C CYS A 37 8.89 -4.19 8.73
N SER A 38 8.73 -4.42 7.41
CA SER A 38 9.27 -5.59 6.69
C SER A 38 8.79 -6.94 7.22
N ALA A 39 7.77 -6.98 8.08
CA ALA A 39 7.20 -8.23 8.54
C ALA A 39 6.47 -8.95 7.40
N PRO A 40 6.65 -10.27 7.24
CA PRO A 40 5.93 -11.03 6.23
C PRO A 40 4.45 -11.21 6.61
N GLY A 41 3.59 -11.38 5.61
CA GLY A 41 2.17 -11.66 5.78
C GLY A 41 1.28 -10.41 5.85
N VAL A 42 1.67 -9.31 5.20
CA VAL A 42 0.76 -8.18 5.00
C VAL A 42 -0.40 -8.60 4.09
N ILE A 43 -1.62 -8.25 4.48
CA ILE A 43 -2.82 -8.51 3.69
C ILE A 43 -3.11 -7.29 2.82
N ILE A 44 -3.31 -7.51 1.53
CA ILE A 44 -3.71 -6.48 0.58
C ILE A 44 -5.11 -6.77 0.08
N THR A 45 -6.02 -5.80 0.22
CA THR A 45 -7.39 -5.88 -0.27
C THR A 45 -7.62 -4.82 -1.33
N ASP A 46 -7.99 -5.23 -2.54
CA ASP A 46 -8.45 -4.31 -3.57
C ASP A 46 -9.86 -3.78 -3.25
N ARG A 47 -9.99 -2.46 -3.16
CA ARG A 47 -11.24 -1.71 -3.03
C ARG A 47 -11.42 -0.72 -4.18
N SER A 48 -10.75 -0.97 -5.30
CA SER A 48 -10.80 -0.17 -6.52
C SER A 48 -12.15 -0.30 -7.22
N ALA A 49 -13.17 0.39 -6.72
CA ALA A 49 -14.51 0.39 -7.32
C ALA A 49 -14.64 1.36 -8.52
N ARG A 50 -13.56 2.07 -8.90
CA ARG A 50 -13.58 3.18 -9.86
C ARG A 50 -12.56 2.94 -11.00
N PRO A 51 -12.87 3.33 -12.25
CA PRO A 51 -12.00 3.08 -13.40
C PRO A 51 -10.74 3.95 -13.47
N HIS A 52 -10.65 5.04 -12.71
CA HIS A 52 -9.54 6.00 -12.78
C HIS A 52 -8.62 6.00 -11.56
N MET A 53 -9.00 5.29 -10.51
CA MET A 53 -8.25 5.27 -9.26
C MET A 53 -8.39 3.93 -8.59
N SER A 54 -7.25 3.36 -8.22
CA SER A 54 -7.20 2.11 -7.49
C SER A 54 -6.93 2.36 -6.01
N TRP A 55 -7.68 1.71 -5.14
CA TRP A 55 -7.53 1.77 -3.69
C TRP A 55 -7.18 0.40 -3.15
N PHE A 56 -5.98 0.28 -2.57
CA PHE A 56 -5.50 -0.95 -1.97
C PHE A 56 -5.39 -0.76 -0.46
N ILE A 57 -6.15 -1.52 0.31
CA ILE A 57 -6.06 -1.52 1.77
C ILE A 57 -4.96 -2.48 2.20
N PHE A 58 -4.00 -1.97 2.97
CA PHE A 58 -2.95 -2.75 3.60
C PHE A 58 -3.29 -2.99 5.06
N ASN A 59 -3.30 -4.26 5.46
CA ASN A 59 -3.46 -4.66 6.86
C ASN A 59 -2.24 -5.50 7.31
N CYS A 60 -1.54 -5.03 8.34
CA CYS A 60 -0.41 -5.74 8.93
C CYS A 60 -0.63 -5.96 10.43
N ALA A 61 -0.75 -7.22 10.85
CA ALA A 61 -0.89 -7.58 12.25
C ALA A 61 0.39 -7.33 13.09
N ALA A 62 1.56 -7.22 12.46
CA ALA A 62 2.84 -7.05 13.17
C ALA A 62 3.07 -5.60 13.64
N CYS A 63 2.80 -4.62 12.79
CA CYS A 63 2.99 -3.21 13.12
C CYS A 63 1.68 -2.42 13.34
N GLY A 64 0.54 -3.03 13.04
CA GLY A 64 -0.77 -2.37 13.12
C GLY A 64 -1.04 -1.42 11.96
N LEU A 65 -0.42 -1.65 10.79
CA LEU A 65 -0.78 -0.92 9.57
C LEU A 65 -2.21 -1.28 9.19
N ASP A 66 -3.07 -0.27 9.07
CA ASP A 66 -4.43 -0.39 8.53
C ASP A 66 -4.70 0.89 7.72
N GLU A 67 -4.20 0.92 6.50
CA GLU A 67 -4.27 2.12 5.66
C GLU A 67 -4.57 1.80 4.20
N ALA A 68 -5.35 2.68 3.56
CA ALA A 68 -5.64 2.60 2.15
C ALA A 68 -4.60 3.40 1.34
N LEU A 69 -3.88 2.72 0.46
CA LEU A 69 -3.04 3.35 -0.55
C LEU A 69 -3.87 3.66 -1.79
N ALA A 70 -3.93 4.93 -2.16
CA ALA A 70 -4.55 5.35 -3.40
C ALA A 70 -3.50 5.45 -4.51
N ILE A 71 -3.65 4.61 -5.53
CA ILE A 71 -2.81 4.61 -6.72
C ILE A 71 -3.63 5.20 -7.87
N PRO A 72 -3.29 6.41 -8.36
CA PRO A 72 -3.91 6.96 -9.55
C PRO A 72 -3.54 6.09 -10.76
N SER A 73 -4.55 5.64 -11.50
CA SER A 73 -4.38 4.82 -12.71
C SER A 73 -4.01 5.67 -13.95
N GLY A 74 -4.04 6.99 -13.81
CA GLY A 74 -3.67 7.95 -14.85
C GLY A 74 -2.23 8.40 -14.69
N SER A 75 -1.43 8.17 -15.72
CA SER A 75 -0.11 8.78 -15.93
C SER A 75 -0.19 10.31 -15.91
N HIS A 76 -0.17 10.92 -14.74
CA HIS A 76 0.27 12.31 -14.57
C HIS A 76 0.80 12.51 -13.16
N ALA A 77 1.91 11.83 -12.84
CA ALA A 77 2.79 12.26 -11.76
C ALA A 77 3.65 13.43 -12.27
N THR A 78 3.00 14.56 -12.57
CA THR A 78 3.62 15.88 -12.73
C THR A 78 2.57 16.92 -12.39
N ASP A 79 2.48 17.24 -11.10
CA ASP A 79 2.33 18.63 -10.66
C ASP A 79 2.76 18.73 -9.19
N HIS A 80 4.05 18.99 -8.99
CA HIS A 80 4.55 19.60 -7.76
C HIS A 80 5.25 20.88 -8.20
N GLU A 81 4.45 21.91 -8.51
CA GLU A 81 4.91 23.29 -8.60
C GLU A 81 4.15 24.12 -7.55
N SER A 82 4.85 24.54 -6.51
CA SER A 82 4.72 25.86 -5.85
C SER A 82 5.83 26.03 -4.82
#